data_AF-A0A940TAC9-F1
#
_entry.id   AF-A0A940TAC9-F1
#
_cell.length_a   1.000
_cell.length_b   1.000
_cell.length_c   1.000
_cell.angle_alpha   90.00
_cell.angle_beta   90.00
_cell.angle_gamma   90.00
#
_symmetry.space_group_name_H-M   'P 1'
#
loop_
_entity.id
_entity.type
_entity.pdbx_description
1 polymer ?
#
loop_
_entity_poly.entity_id
_entity_poly.type
_entity_poly.pdbx_seq_one_letter_code
_entity_poly.pdbx_strand_id
1 'polypeptide(L)'
;MEIQHGFDVDNVPHLDSEFTLFCPNCSSEQVFRYKDSKKIMAERKRIREEMELREYVKSLAEQYGFRCSFIYQSVTITTPCGSWRFDYHKRLKHLMHESTYKYNLKTGNESFWHHQFDRKMSIEEVIKYIDNHDKATMRRKSMKKEKV
;
A
#
# COMPACT_ATOMS: atom_id res chain seq x y z
N MET A 1 -42.78 -32.83 -17.43
CA MET A 1 -42.39 -31.76 -16.50
C MET A 1 -40.93 -31.48 -16.74
N GLU A 2 -40.63 -30.40 -17.46
CA GLU A 2 -39.25 -30.02 -17.77
C GLU A 2 -38.73 -29.13 -16.64
N ILE A 3 -37.57 -29.47 -16.09
CA ILE A 3 -36.93 -28.68 -15.03
C ILE A 3 -36.06 -27.62 -15.70
N GLN A 4 -36.65 -26.45 -15.95
CA GLN A 4 -35.91 -25.29 -16.48
C GLN A 4 -34.76 -24.92 -15.53
N HIS A 5 -33.53 -25.16 -15.97
CA HIS A 5 -32.32 -24.68 -15.30
C HIS A 5 -32.03 -23.24 -15.74
N GLY A 6 -32.90 -22.31 -15.35
CA GLY A 6 -32.71 -20.87 -15.52
C GLY A 6 -31.83 -20.31 -14.40
N PHE A 7 -30.51 -20.28 -14.60
CA PHE A 7 -29.65 -19.35 -13.86
C PHE A 7 -29.72 -18.00 -14.55
N ASP A 8 -30.74 -17.20 -14.24
CA ASP A 8 -30.86 -15.81 -14.72
C ASP A 8 -29.69 -14.99 -14.19
N VAL A 9 -28.76 -14.64 -15.09
CA VAL A 9 -27.53 -13.90 -14.78
C VAL A 9 -27.82 -12.44 -14.40
N ASP A 10 -29.02 -11.94 -14.74
CA ASP A 10 -29.49 -10.58 -14.46
C ASP A 10 -30.03 -10.40 -13.03
N ASN A 11 -30.17 -11.48 -12.25
CA ASN A 11 -30.73 -11.45 -10.89
C ASN A 11 -29.66 -11.67 -9.81
N VAL A 12 -28.48 -11.06 -9.99
CA VAL A 12 -27.46 -10.98 -8.94
C VAL A 12 -27.97 -10.02 -7.85
N PRO A 13 -28.28 -10.50 -6.62
CA PRO A 13 -28.87 -9.62 -5.63
C PRO A 13 -27.88 -8.53 -5.21
N HIS A 14 -28.29 -7.27 -5.30
CA HIS A 14 -27.47 -6.18 -4.75
C HIS A 14 -27.31 -6.41 -3.24
N LEU A 15 -26.10 -6.17 -2.72
CA LEU A 15 -25.91 -6.03 -1.28
C LEU A 15 -26.89 -4.96 -0.77
N ASP A 16 -27.49 -5.22 0.40
CA ASP A 16 -28.59 -4.45 0.97
C ASP A 16 -29.96 -4.54 0.26
N SER A 17 -30.14 -5.39 -0.77
CA SER A 17 -31.48 -5.70 -1.28
C SER A 17 -32.34 -6.34 -0.19
N GLU A 18 -33.57 -5.87 -0.08
CA GLU A 18 -34.62 -6.46 0.76
C GLU A 18 -35.49 -7.38 -0.08
N PHE A 19 -35.88 -8.52 0.50
CA PHE A 19 -36.70 -9.53 -0.15
C PHE A 19 -37.61 -10.21 0.87
N THR A 20 -38.86 -10.45 0.50
CA THR A 20 -39.83 -11.07 1.40
C THR A 20 -39.76 -12.59 1.31
N LEU A 21 -39.73 -13.28 2.45
CA LEU A 21 -39.96 -14.73 2.53
C LEU A 21 -41.02 -15.03 3.59
N PHE A 22 -41.80 -16.08 3.37
CA PHE A 22 -42.66 -16.62 4.41
C PHE A 22 -41.80 -17.29 5.50
N CYS A 23 -41.91 -16.82 6.73
CA CYS A 23 -41.22 -17.40 7.87
C CYS A 23 -42.07 -18.52 8.49
N PRO A 24 -41.69 -19.80 8.38
CA PRO A 24 -42.49 -20.91 8.92
C PRO A 24 -42.59 -20.91 10.45
N ASN A 25 -41.70 -20.19 11.15
CA ASN A 25 -41.75 -20.03 12.60
C ASN A 25 -42.73 -18.91 13.05
N CYS A 26 -43.00 -17.93 12.18
CA CYS A 26 -43.87 -16.78 12.49
C CYS A 26 -45.20 -16.82 11.72
N SER A 27 -45.42 -17.86 10.90
CA SER A 27 -46.57 -18.04 10.00
C SER A 27 -46.98 -16.80 9.21
N SER A 28 -45.99 -16.00 8.81
CA SER A 28 -46.17 -14.68 8.18
C SER A 28 -45.03 -14.38 7.22
N GLU A 29 -45.32 -13.53 6.23
CA GLU A 29 -44.30 -12.91 5.39
C GLU A 29 -43.44 -11.96 6.22
N GLN A 30 -42.12 -12.08 6.06
CA GLN A 30 -41.11 -11.30 6.76
C GLN A 30 -40.10 -10.76 5.74
N VAL A 31 -39.63 -9.54 5.96
CA VAL A 31 -38.61 -8.91 5.10
C VAL A 31 -37.22 -9.35 5.56
N PHE A 32 -36.48 -9.98 4.67
CA PHE A 32 -35.09 -10.37 4.84
C PHE A 32 -34.20 -9.43 4.03
N ARG A 33 -32.94 -9.29 4.45
CA ARG A 33 -31.92 -8.52 3.73
C ARG A 33 -30.68 -9.37 3.49
N TYR A 34 -30.07 -9.27 2.31
CA TYR A 34 -28.79 -9.92 2.05
C TYR A 34 -27.70 -9.33 2.93
N LYS A 35 -27.07 -10.18 3.75
CA LYS A 35 -25.94 -9.83 4.61
C LYS A 35 -24.62 -10.22 3.95
N ASP A 36 -23.60 -9.38 4.10
CA ASP A 36 -22.22 -9.74 3.76
C ASP A 36 -21.85 -11.11 4.35
N SER A 37 -21.32 -11.99 3.52
CA SER A 37 -20.65 -13.20 4.02
C SER A 37 -19.46 -12.81 4.91
N LYS A 38 -19.11 -13.68 5.88
CA LYS A 38 -17.91 -13.47 6.73
C LYS A 38 -16.64 -13.22 5.91
N LYS A 39 -16.55 -13.80 4.70
CA LYS A 39 -15.45 -13.59 3.74
C LYS A 39 -15.43 -12.16 3.18
N ILE A 40 -16.59 -11.60 2.80
CA ILE A 40 -16.72 -10.23 2.28
C ILE A 40 -16.40 -9.22 3.40
N MET A 41 -16.93 -9.40 4.61
CA MET A 41 -16.62 -8.51 5.74
C MET A 41 -15.12 -8.50 6.07
N ALA A 42 -14.47 -9.68 6.07
CA ALA A 42 -13.04 -9.79 6.31
C ALA A 42 -12.20 -9.10 5.21
N GLU A 43 -12.59 -9.22 3.94
CA GLU A 43 -11.90 -8.55 2.83
C GLU A 43 -12.06 -7.02 2.88
N ARG A 44 -13.30 -6.54 3.10
CA ARG A 44 -13.57 -5.10 3.31
C ARG A 44 -12.75 -4.52 4.45
N LYS A 45 -12.59 -5.29 5.54
CA LYS A 45 -11.73 -4.90 6.67
C LYS A 45 -10.25 -4.81 6.26
N ARG A 46 -9.71 -5.83 5.57
CA ARG A 46 -8.30 -5.81 5.08
C ARG A 46 -8.02 -4.63 4.17
N ILE A 47 -8.91 -4.32 3.23
CA ILE A 47 -8.76 -3.19 2.31
C ILE A 47 -8.73 -1.86 3.09
N ARG A 48 -9.58 -1.71 4.11
CA ARG A 48 -9.58 -0.51 4.96
C ARG A 48 -8.27 -0.36 5.75
N GLU A 49 -7.84 -1.42 6.44
CA GLU A 49 -6.59 -1.43 7.22
C GLU A 49 -5.37 -1.13 6.33
N GLU A 50 -5.37 -1.63 5.09
CA GLU A 50 -4.34 -1.32 4.08
C GLU A 50 -4.35 0.16 3.65
N MET A 51 -5.53 0.74 3.40
CA MET A 51 -5.65 2.16 3.05
C MET A 51 -5.22 3.08 4.20
N GLU A 52 -5.63 2.77 5.43
CA GLU A 52 -5.22 3.49 6.64
C GLU A 52 -3.70 3.44 6.84
N LEU A 53 -3.07 2.27 6.65
CA LEU A 53 -1.63 2.11 6.75
C LEU A 53 -0.86 2.88 5.66
N ARG A 54 -1.36 2.90 4.42
CA ARG A 54 -0.76 3.69 3.33
C ARG A 54 -0.85 5.19 3.59
N GLU A 55 -1.99 5.68 4.07
CA GLU A 55 -2.16 7.10 4.37
C GLU A 55 -1.31 7.54 5.59
N TYR A 56 -1.12 6.66 6.58
CA TYR A 56 -0.15 6.87 7.66
C TYR A 56 1.29 6.97 7.14
N VAL A 57 1.75 6.03 6.28
CA VAL A 57 3.08 6.10 5.66
C VAL A 57 3.26 7.38 4.82
N LYS A 58 2.23 7.76 4.08
CA LYS A 58 2.22 8.96 3.22
C LYS A 58 2.28 10.25 4.03
N SER A 59 1.40 10.44 5.00
CA SER A 59 1.37 11.64 5.86
C SER A 59 2.65 11.83 6.66
N LEU A 60 3.30 10.75 7.09
CA LEU A 60 4.65 10.82 7.69
C LEU A 60 5.71 11.30 6.69
N ALA A 61 5.68 10.83 5.44
CA ALA A 61 6.66 11.24 4.43
C ALA A 61 6.45 12.70 3.98
N GLU A 62 5.19 13.14 3.89
CA GLU A 62 4.81 14.51 3.52
C GLU A 62 5.26 15.55 4.57
N GLN A 63 5.32 15.19 5.86
CA GLN A 63 5.91 16.05 6.91
C GLN A 63 7.39 16.39 6.66
N TYR A 64 8.12 15.54 5.92
CA TYR A 64 9.50 15.77 5.50
C TYR A 64 9.62 16.29 4.06
N GLY A 65 8.50 16.56 3.38
CA GLY A 65 8.46 16.99 1.98
C GLY A 65 8.81 15.88 0.97
N PHE A 66 8.66 14.62 1.35
CA PHE A 66 8.94 13.47 0.48
C PHE A 66 7.68 12.98 -0.23
N ARG A 67 7.86 12.29 -1.37
CA ARG A 67 6.76 11.68 -2.13
C ARG A 67 6.75 10.17 -1.97
N CYS A 68 5.57 9.57 -1.85
CA CYS A 68 5.39 8.12 -1.75
C CYS A 68 4.84 7.50 -3.04
N SER A 69 5.29 6.28 -3.34
CA SER A 69 4.65 5.38 -4.32
C SER A 69 4.57 3.98 -3.74
N PHE A 70 3.42 3.32 -3.87
CA PHE A 70 3.14 2.02 -3.26
C PHE A 70 3.03 0.91 -4.33
N ILE A 71 3.78 -0.17 -4.15
CA ILE A 71 3.77 -1.35 -5.02
C ILE A 71 3.64 -2.59 -4.12
N TYR A 72 2.47 -3.25 -4.17
CA TYR A 72 2.08 -4.31 -3.22
C TYR A 72 2.28 -3.87 -1.76
N GLN A 73 3.19 -4.51 -1.02
CA GLN A 73 3.54 -4.23 0.39
C GLN A 73 4.82 -3.38 0.54
N SER A 74 5.38 -2.89 -0.57
CA SER A 74 6.57 -2.03 -0.60
C SER A 74 6.19 -0.58 -0.86
N VAL A 75 6.83 0.34 -0.15
CA VAL A 75 6.76 1.78 -0.42
C VAL A 75 8.10 2.24 -1.00
N THR A 76 8.04 3.13 -1.99
CA THR A 76 9.17 3.90 -2.49
C THR A 76 9.00 5.35 -2.05
N ILE A 77 9.91 5.85 -1.21
CA ILE A 77 10.02 7.24 -0.76
C ILE A 77 10.98 7.95 -1.71
N THR A 78 10.52 8.99 -2.38
CA THR A 78 11.33 9.83 -3.29
C THR A 78 11.65 11.15 -2.61
N THR A 79 12.93 11.45 -2.45
CA THR A 79 13.44 12.71 -1.88
C THR A 79 14.14 13.53 -2.97
N PRO A 80 14.60 14.75 -2.68
CA PRO A 80 15.47 15.51 -3.59
C PRO A 80 16.86 14.87 -3.82
N CYS A 81 17.28 13.88 -3.02
CA CYS A 81 18.60 13.26 -3.10
C CYS A 81 18.62 11.87 -3.72
N GLY A 82 17.51 11.13 -3.69
CA GLY A 82 17.39 9.79 -4.26
C GLY A 82 16.04 9.13 -3.96
N SER A 83 15.88 7.90 -4.45
CA SER A 83 14.73 7.05 -4.16
C SER A 83 15.11 5.99 -3.13
N TRP A 84 14.22 5.73 -2.18
CA TRP A 84 14.40 4.76 -1.09
C TRP A 84 13.25 3.77 -1.10
N ARG A 85 13.49 2.48 -0.88
CA ARG A 85 12.44 1.46 -0.91
C ARG A 85 12.54 0.53 0.29
N PHE A 86 11.40 0.26 0.92
CA PHE A 86 11.29 -0.74 1.99
C PHE A 86 9.88 -1.33 2.06
N ASP A 87 9.77 -2.47 2.73
CA ASP A 87 8.51 -3.14 3.05
C ASP A 87 7.88 -2.49 4.30
N TYR A 88 6.69 -1.89 4.17
CA TYR A 88 6.06 -1.19 5.28
C TYR A 88 5.30 -2.12 6.23
N HIS A 89 4.91 -3.33 5.79
CA HIS A 89 4.24 -4.34 6.62
C HIS A 89 5.20 -5.09 7.55
N LYS A 90 6.42 -5.37 7.11
CA LYS A 90 7.39 -6.13 7.90
C LYS A 90 7.96 -5.32 9.07
N ARG A 91 8.13 -5.96 10.24
CA ARG A 91 8.84 -5.36 11.39
C ARG A 91 10.35 -5.22 11.15
N LEU A 92 10.93 -6.14 10.37
CA LEU A 92 12.30 -6.02 9.87
C LEU A 92 12.26 -5.19 8.58
N LYS A 93 12.94 -4.04 8.59
CA LYS A 93 13.02 -3.12 7.46
C LYS A 93 14.28 -3.43 6.66
N HIS A 94 14.08 -3.95 5.47
CA HIS A 94 15.08 -4.07 4.42
C HIS A 94 15.09 -2.74 3.66
N LEU A 95 15.98 -1.82 4.01
CA LEU A 95 16.05 -0.51 3.37
C LEU A 95 16.98 -0.61 2.16
N MET A 96 16.42 -0.34 0.99
CA MET A 96 17.15 -0.20 -0.27
C MET A 96 17.22 1.27 -0.66
N HIS A 97 18.36 1.72 -1.17
CA HIS A 97 18.55 3.05 -1.71
C HIS A 97 18.89 2.96 -3.20
N GLU A 98 18.48 3.96 -3.97
CA GLU A 98 18.80 4.03 -5.39
C GLU A 98 20.30 4.34 -5.58
N SER A 99 21.00 3.51 -6.36
CA SER A 99 22.41 3.76 -6.67
C SER A 99 22.59 5.05 -7.46
N THR A 100 23.69 5.77 -7.22
CA THR A 100 24.11 6.92 -8.03
C THR A 100 24.92 6.53 -9.27
N TYR A 101 25.28 5.25 -9.44
CA TYR A 101 25.94 4.66 -10.62
C TYR A 101 25.03 3.58 -11.21
N LYS A 102 24.67 3.61 -12.51
CA LYS A 102 23.46 2.88 -12.93
C LYS A 102 23.38 2.35 -14.38
N TYR A 103 24.24 2.77 -15.32
CA TYR A 103 23.98 2.69 -16.77
C TYR A 103 23.60 1.30 -17.34
N ASN A 104 22.63 1.30 -18.26
CA ASN A 104 22.28 0.14 -19.10
C ASN A 104 22.46 0.46 -20.58
N LEU A 105 23.56 -0.03 -21.15
CA LEU A 105 23.93 0.11 -22.57
C LEU A 105 22.96 -0.53 -23.58
N LYS A 106 22.12 -1.47 -23.14
CA LYS A 106 21.40 -2.40 -24.02
C LYS A 106 19.91 -2.11 -24.14
N THR A 107 19.35 -1.36 -23.19
CA THR A 107 18.03 -0.71 -23.28
C THR A 107 18.08 0.81 -23.18
N GLY A 108 19.19 1.38 -22.70
CA GLY A 108 19.35 2.79 -22.35
C GLY A 108 19.12 3.12 -20.85
N ASN A 109 18.53 2.21 -20.06
CA ASN A 109 17.95 2.56 -18.74
C ASN A 109 18.88 2.43 -17.51
N GLU A 110 19.33 3.57 -16.98
CA GLU A 110 20.11 3.67 -15.74
C GLU A 110 19.31 3.31 -14.44
N SER A 111 19.34 2.07 -13.90
CA SER A 111 18.94 1.84 -12.47
C SER A 111 19.31 0.49 -11.79
N PHE A 112 20.11 0.55 -10.71
CA PHE A 112 20.23 -0.50 -9.68
C PHE A 112 19.85 0.03 -8.28
N TRP A 113 19.19 -0.81 -7.48
CA TRP A 113 18.95 -0.57 -6.05
C TRP A 113 20.08 -1.21 -5.23
N HIS A 114 20.70 -0.47 -4.32
CA HIS A 114 21.68 -1.02 -3.38
C HIS A 114 21.06 -1.21 -1.99
N HIS A 115 21.56 -2.22 -1.28
CA HIS A 115 21.19 -2.49 0.11
C HIS A 115 21.82 -1.44 1.02
N GLN A 116 21.01 -0.81 1.88
CA GLN A 116 21.48 0.17 2.87
C GLN A 116 21.64 -0.47 4.25
N PHE A 117 20.63 -1.21 4.72
CA PHE A 117 20.67 -2.04 5.93
C PHE A 117 19.45 -2.96 6.04
N ASP A 118 19.56 -3.94 6.95
CA ASP A 118 18.43 -4.67 7.53
C ASP A 118 18.32 -4.32 9.04
N ARG A 119 17.20 -3.74 9.47
CA ARG A 119 17.02 -3.37 10.89
C ARG A 119 15.56 -3.41 11.33
N LYS A 120 15.30 -3.82 12.57
CA LYS A 120 13.97 -3.69 13.19
C LYS A 120 13.75 -2.22 13.55
N MET A 121 12.81 -1.57 12.86
CA MET A 121 12.50 -0.14 12.98
C MET A 121 11.02 0.12 12.65
N SER A 122 10.46 1.17 13.25
CA SER A 122 9.15 1.70 12.84
C SER A 122 9.24 2.40 11.47
N ILE A 123 8.08 2.71 10.87
CA ILE A 123 8.00 3.49 9.63
C ILE A 123 8.58 4.90 9.85
N GLU A 124 8.23 5.54 10.97
CA GLU A 124 8.74 6.86 11.37
C GLU A 124 10.26 6.88 11.50
N GLU A 125 10.85 5.86 12.13
CA GLU A 125 12.30 5.76 12.29
C GLU A 125 13.01 5.63 10.94
N VAL A 126 12.42 4.91 9.96
CA VAL A 126 12.97 4.79 8.60
C VAL A 126 12.88 6.12 7.85
N ILE A 127 11.74 6.81 7.90
CA ILE A 127 11.57 8.11 7.23
C ILE A 127 12.51 9.16 7.84
N LYS A 128 12.66 9.16 9.17
CA LYS A 128 13.62 10.01 9.89
C LYS A 128 15.08 9.64 9.58
N TYR A 129 15.40 8.37 9.34
CA TYR A 129 16.73 7.97 8.87
C TYR A 129 17.03 8.57 7.48
N ILE A 130 16.08 8.44 6.54
CA ILE A 130 16.20 8.96 5.16
C ILE A 130 16.47 10.47 5.18
N ASP A 131 15.69 11.24 5.95
CA ASP A 131 15.88 12.69 6.10
C ASP A 131 17.28 13.07 6.62
N ASN A 132 17.75 12.41 7.68
CA ASN A 132 19.08 12.66 8.23
C ASN A 132 20.20 12.29 7.25
N HIS A 133 20.05 11.18 6.54
CA HIS A 133 21.00 10.74 5.52
C HIS A 133 21.12 11.74 4.36
N ASP A 134 19.98 12.24 3.88
CA ASP A 134 19.93 13.16 2.75
C ASP A 134 20.42 14.57 3.13
N LYS A 135 20.09 15.05 4.33
CA LYS A 135 20.69 16.26 4.92
C LYS A 135 22.22 16.15 5.03
N ALA A 136 22.75 15.02 5.48
CA ALA A 136 24.19 14.79 5.53
C ALA A 136 24.82 14.76 4.12
N THR A 137 24.12 14.16 3.14
CA THR A 137 24.56 14.10 1.74
C THR A 137 24.59 15.48 1.08
N MET A 138 23.58 16.33 1.32
CA MET A 138 23.56 17.71 0.82
C MET A 138 24.69 18.55 1.41
N ARG A 139 24.93 18.48 2.73
CA ARG A 139 26.05 19.18 3.40
C ARG A 139 27.42 18.78 2.84
N ARG A 140 27.63 17.50 2.55
CA ARG A 140 28.87 17.00 1.91
C ARG A 140 29.03 17.53 0.47
N LYS A 141 27.92 17.72 -0.26
CA LYS A 141 27.93 18.28 -1.63
C LYS A 141 28.21 19.79 -1.62
N SER A 142 27.68 20.57 -0.68
CA SER A 142 27.95 22.02 -0.59
C SER A 142 29.42 22.29 -0.23
N MET A 143 29.95 21.64 0.81
CA MET A 143 31.36 21.79 1.23
C MET A 143 32.39 21.43 0.13
N LYS A 144 32.02 20.61 -0.86
CA LYS A 144 32.88 20.31 -2.01
C LYS A 144 32.85 21.40 -3.07
N LYS A 145 31.75 22.16 -3.20
CA LYS A 145 31.64 23.27 -4.15
C LYS A 145 32.38 24.53 -3.68
N GLU A 146 32.51 24.73 -2.37
CA GLU A 146 33.24 25.87 -1.78
C GLU A 146 34.78 25.70 -1.79
N LYS A 147 35.27 24.55 -2.25
CA LYS A 147 36.71 24.20 -2.32
C LYS A 147 37.25 24.12 -3.76
N VAL A 148 36.49 24.61 -4.73
CA VAL A 148 36.80 24.66 -6.17
C VAL A 148 36.58 26.08 -6.65
#